data_AF-A0A2V5WXF6-F1
#
_entry.id   AF-A0A2V5WXF6-F1
#
_cell.length_a   1.000
_cell.length_b   1.000
_cell.length_c   1.000
_cell.angle_alpha   90.00
_cell.angle_beta   90.00
_cell.angle_gamma   90.00
#
_symmetry.space_group_name_H-M   'P 1'
#
loop_
_entity.id
_entity.type
_entity.pdbx_description
1 polymer ?
#
loop_
_entity_poly.entity_id
_entity_poly.type
_entity_poly.pdbx_seq_one_letter_code
_entity_poly.pdbx_strand_id
1 'polypeptide(L)'
;QLAHHLRKLGVQPDTLVGICLDRSLDLVVGLLGILKAGGAYLPLDPSYPQERLAFMLEDSQAPVVVTQRRLLEALPKGRARFVCLDSEWKLIAREDRENPGETVSP
;
A
#
# COMPACT_ATOMS: atom_id res chain seq x y z
N GLN A 1 -11.15 5.84 4.56
CA GLN A 1 -10.06 6.82 4.35
C GLN A 1 -8.89 6.24 3.53
N LEU A 2 -8.02 5.38 4.09
CA LEU A 2 -6.88 4.82 3.34
C LEU A 2 -7.29 4.12 2.03
N ALA A 3 -8.37 3.34 2.05
CA ALA A 3 -8.88 2.67 0.85
C ALA A 3 -9.24 3.63 -0.30
N HIS A 4 -9.90 4.74 0.01
CA HIS A 4 -10.19 5.80 -0.97
C HIS A 4 -8.92 6.46 -1.50
N HIS A 5 -7.95 6.71 -0.62
CA HIS A 5 -6.65 7.24 -1.02
C HIS A 5 -5.94 6.30 -2.01
N LEU A 6 -5.90 5.00 -1.70
CA LEU A 6 -5.32 3.98 -2.56
C LEU A 6 -6.05 3.87 -3.90
N ARG A 7 -7.39 3.96 -3.93
CA ARG A 7 -8.17 3.99 -5.18
C ARG A 7 -7.80 5.17 -6.08
N LYS A 8 -7.58 6.36 -5.50
CA LYS A 8 -7.09 7.54 -6.26
C LYS A 8 -5.69 7.36 -6.84
N LEU A 9 -4.88 6.50 -6.21
CA LEU A 9 -3.56 6.11 -6.69
C LEU A 9 -3.59 4.94 -7.70
N GLY A 10 -4.78 4.52 -8.13
CA GLY A 10 -4.96 3.49 -9.15
C GLY A 10 -5.14 2.07 -8.61
N VAL A 11 -5.29 1.89 -7.29
CA VAL A 11 -5.64 0.57 -6.74
C VAL A 11 -7.09 0.23 -7.08
N GLN A 12 -7.30 -0.88 -7.76
CA GLN A 12 -8.59 -1.42 -8.17
C GLN A 12 -8.68 -2.90 -7.77
N PRO A 13 -9.83 -3.58 -7.97
CA PRO A 13 -9.89 -5.03 -7.89
C PRO A 13 -8.71 -5.70 -8.60
N ASP A 14 -8.15 -6.73 -7.97
CA ASP A 14 -7.01 -7.52 -8.45
C ASP A 14 -5.66 -6.77 -8.54
N THR A 15 -5.59 -5.51 -8.09
CA THR A 15 -4.32 -4.79 -8.01
C THR A 15 -3.49 -5.26 -6.82
N LEU A 16 -2.25 -5.69 -7.06
CA LEU A 16 -1.27 -5.95 -6.01
C LEU A 16 -0.72 -4.63 -5.42
N VAL A 17 -0.71 -4.54 -4.10
CA VAL A 17 -0.16 -3.40 -3.35
C VAL A 17 0.94 -3.90 -2.43
N GLY A 18 2.15 -3.38 -2.56
CA GLY A 18 3.23 -3.70 -1.64
C GLY A 18 2.91 -3.25 -0.23
N ILE A 19 3.26 -4.04 0.78
CA ILE A 19 3.15 -3.65 2.19
C ILE A 19 4.47 -3.92 2.91
N CYS A 20 5.09 -2.86 3.41
CA CYS A 20 6.35 -2.89 4.16
C CYS A 20 6.17 -2.08 5.44
N LEU A 21 5.69 -2.73 6.50
CA LEU A 21 5.32 -2.10 7.77
C LEU A 21 5.78 -2.97 8.94
N ASP A 22 6.22 -2.34 10.02
CA ASP A 22 6.46 -3.06 11.27
C ASP A 22 5.15 -3.51 11.90
N ARG A 23 5.24 -4.56 12.73
CA ARG A 23 4.09 -5.07 13.51
C ARG A 23 3.55 -3.98 14.44
N SER A 24 2.43 -3.38 14.02
CA SER A 24 1.84 -2.19 14.65
C SER A 24 0.37 -2.03 14.21
N LEU A 25 -0.33 -1.02 14.74
CA LEU A 25 -1.68 -0.68 14.26
C LEU A 25 -1.67 -0.26 12.78
N ASP A 26 -0.60 0.38 12.33
CA ASP A 26 -0.44 0.78 10.93
C ASP A 26 -0.47 -0.43 10.00
N LEU A 27 0.05 -1.59 10.41
CA LEU A 27 -0.05 -2.83 9.64
C LEU A 27 -1.52 -3.24 9.44
N VAL A 28 -2.31 -3.22 10.51
CA VAL A 28 -3.75 -3.56 10.44
C VAL A 28 -4.50 -2.55 9.57
N VAL A 29 -4.21 -1.25 9.73
CA VAL A 29 -4.78 -0.17 8.91
C VAL A 29 -4.40 -0.34 7.44
N GLY A 30 -3.14 -0.64 7.16
CA GLY A 30 -2.60 -0.88 5.82
C GLY A 30 -3.29 -2.06 5.13
N LEU A 31 -3.36 -3.22 5.80
CA LEU A 31 -4.03 -4.42 5.30
C LEU A 31 -5.52 -4.15 5.00
N LEU A 32 -6.26 -3.59 5.97
CA LEU A 32 -7.68 -3.28 5.77
C LEU A 32 -7.88 -2.21 4.71
N GLY A 33 -6.99 -1.22 4.61
CA GLY A 33 -7.04 -0.19 3.58
C GLY A 33 -6.89 -0.78 2.17
N ILE A 34 -5.93 -1.69 1.98
CA ILE A 34 -5.71 -2.40 0.72
C ILE A 34 -6.93 -3.24 0.35
N LEU A 35 -7.40 -4.08 1.28
CA LEU A 35 -8.55 -4.97 1.04
C LEU A 35 -9.83 -4.19 0.73
N LYS A 36 -10.11 -3.11 1.47
CA LYS A 36 -11.26 -2.23 1.20
C LYS A 36 -11.13 -1.43 -0.10
N ALA A 37 -9.92 -1.22 -0.61
CA ALA A 37 -9.73 -0.62 -1.93
C ALA A 37 -10.08 -1.62 -3.06
N GLY A 38 -10.14 -2.92 -2.74
CA GLY A 38 -10.30 -4.03 -3.68
C GLY A 38 -8.98 -4.70 -4.05
N GLY A 39 -7.85 -4.22 -3.54
CA GLY A 39 -6.53 -4.76 -3.86
C GLY A 39 -6.17 -5.99 -3.03
N ALA A 40 -5.12 -6.68 -3.46
CA ALA A 40 -4.44 -7.71 -2.69
C ALA A 40 -3.06 -7.19 -2.23
N TYR A 41 -2.55 -7.67 -1.10
CA TYR A 41 -1.28 -7.19 -0.57
C TYR A 41 -0.12 -8.14 -0.92
N LEU A 42 1.03 -7.55 -1.24
CA LEU A 42 2.31 -8.22 -1.41
C LEU A 42 3.21 -7.87 -0.21
N PRO A 43 3.51 -8.81 0.70
CA PRO A 43 4.39 -8.55 1.82
C PRO A 43 5.82 -8.30 1.36
N LEU A 44 6.43 -7.22 1.84
CA LEU A 44 7.81 -6.85 1.59
C LEU A 44 8.53 -6.77 2.94
N ASP A 45 9.56 -7.59 3.11
CA ASP A 45 10.39 -7.60 4.32
C ASP A 45 11.62 -6.70 4.11
N PRO A 46 11.80 -5.63 4.92
CA PRO A 46 12.94 -4.72 4.77
C PRO A 46 14.30 -5.37 5.08
N SER A 47 14.32 -6.58 5.67
CA SER A 47 15.56 -7.36 5.85
C SER A 47 16.05 -8.02 4.56
N TYR A 48 15.24 -8.06 3.51
CA TYR A 48 15.66 -8.58 2.21
C TYR A 48 16.59 -7.58 1.50
N PRO A 49 17.56 -8.08 0.71
CA PRO A 49 18.37 -7.21 -0.16
C PRO A 49 17.48 -6.37 -1.08
N GLN A 50 17.90 -5.14 -1.37
CA GLN A 50 17.12 -4.22 -2.22
C GLN A 50 16.86 -4.80 -3.60
N GLU A 51 17.79 -5.57 -4.16
CA GLU A 51 17.65 -6.22 -5.47
C GLU A 51 16.48 -7.22 -5.47
N ARG A 52 16.29 -7.95 -4.37
CA ARG A 52 15.17 -8.89 -4.21
C ARG A 52 13.84 -8.15 -4.12
N LEU A 53 13.80 -7.07 -3.34
CA LEU A 53 12.60 -6.22 -3.24
C LEU A 53 12.28 -5.55 -4.58
N ALA A 54 13.29 -5.17 -5.35
CA ALA A 54 13.12 -4.56 -6.67
C ALA A 54 12.49 -5.57 -7.63
N PHE A 55 13.03 -6.79 -7.68
CA PHE A 55 12.47 -7.88 -8.47
C PHE A 55 11.01 -8.17 -8.11
N MET A 56 10.67 -8.25 -6.81
CA MET A 56 9.29 -8.47 -6.36
C MET A 56 8.34 -7.35 -6.80
N LEU A 57 8.78 -6.09 -6.74
CA LEU A 57 7.98 -4.93 -7.15
C LEU A 57 7.84 -4.82 -8.67
N GLU A 58 8.87 -5.20 -9.42
CA GLU A 58 8.82 -5.28 -10.88
C GLU A 58 7.91 -6.41 -11.35
N ASP A 59 8.06 -7.62 -10.82
CA ASP A 59 7.27 -8.79 -11.21
C ASP A 59 5.78 -8.60 -10.87
N SER A 60 5.47 -8.14 -9.66
CA SER A 60 4.08 -7.90 -9.22
C SER A 60 3.38 -6.76 -9.94
N GLN A 61 4.15 -5.90 -10.62
CA GLN A 61 3.65 -4.65 -11.17
C GLN A 61 2.82 -3.83 -10.16
N ALA A 62 3.14 -3.88 -8.87
CA ALA A 62 2.47 -3.08 -7.84
C ALA A 62 2.66 -1.56 -8.11
N PRO A 63 1.59 -0.76 -8.27
CA PRO A 63 1.71 0.68 -8.49
C PRO A 63 1.98 1.46 -7.20
N VAL A 64 1.70 0.84 -6.04
CA VAL A 64 1.79 1.47 -4.71
C VAL A 64 2.46 0.53 -3.72
N VAL A 65 3.25 1.09 -2.80
CA VAL A 65 3.71 0.41 -1.58
C VAL A 65 3.27 1.21 -0.37
N VAL A 66 2.54 0.58 0.55
CA VAL A 66 2.19 1.15 1.85
C VAL A 66 3.32 0.87 2.84
N THR A 67 3.87 1.91 3.45
CA THR A 67 5.04 1.82 4.33
C THR A 67 5.07 2.89 5.41
N GLN A 68 6.20 3.03 6.10
CA GLN A 68 6.52 4.04 7.11
C GLN A 68 7.84 4.71 6.73
N ARG A 69 8.03 5.97 7.14
CA ARG A 69 9.18 6.77 6.72
C ARG A 69 10.52 6.11 7.03
N ARG A 70 10.65 5.45 8.19
CA ARG A 70 11.89 4.78 8.60
C ARG A 70 12.28 3.58 7.72
N LEU A 71 11.34 3.00 6.98
CA LEU A 71 11.57 1.83 6.12
C LEU A 71 11.87 2.21 4.67
N LEU A 72 11.76 3.50 4.32
CA LEU A 72 11.98 3.98 2.95
C LEU A 72 13.40 3.69 2.43
N GLU A 73 14.41 3.76 3.31
CA GLU A 73 15.80 3.51 2.91
C GLU A 73 16.07 2.05 2.53
N ALA A 74 15.26 1.11 3.06
CA ALA A 74 15.36 -0.30 2.73
C ALA A 74 14.62 -0.65 1.43
N LEU A 75 13.74 0.22 0.94
CA LEU A 75 12.95 -0.03 -0.26
C LEU A 75 13.70 0.46 -1.51
N PRO A 76 13.67 -0.33 -2.61
CA PRO A 76 14.33 0.05 -3.85
C PRO A 76 13.62 1.25 -4.50
N LYS A 77 14.39 2.14 -5.12
CA LYS A 77 13.80 3.19 -5.96
C LYS A 77 13.19 2.54 -7.20
N GLY A 78 12.02 2.99 -7.61
CA GLY A 78 11.34 2.44 -8.78
C GLY A 78 10.07 3.21 -9.12
N ARG A 79 9.21 2.58 -9.91
CA ARG A 79 7.95 3.19 -10.38
C ARG A 79 6.84 3.26 -9.33
N ALA A 80 6.90 2.40 -8.31
CA ALA A 80 5.86 2.31 -7.31
C ALA A 80 5.82 3.58 -6.44
N ARG A 81 4.63 4.13 -6.21
CA ARG A 81 4.43 5.25 -5.28
C ARG A 81 4.46 4.72 -3.85
N PHE A 82 5.32 5.27 -3.01
CA PHE A 82 5.34 4.96 -1.58
C PHE A 82 4.32 5.80 -0.82
N VAL A 83 3.48 5.17 -0.01
CA VAL A 83 2.50 5.82 0.88
C VAL A 83 2.94 5.57 2.31
N CYS A 84 3.49 6.59 2.96
CA CYS A 84 3.98 6.51 4.33
C CYS A 84 2.87 6.83 5.33
N LEU A 85 2.32 5.82 6.01
CA LEU A 85 1.18 6.01 6.91
C LEU A 85 1.47 6.97 8.07
N ASP A 86 2.69 6.90 8.61
CA ASP A 86 3.14 7.71 9.74
C ASP A 86 3.28 9.21 9.43
N SER A 87 3.46 9.57 8.16
CA SER A 87 3.80 10.93 7.76
C SER A 87 2.84 11.55 6.75
N GLU A 88 2.08 10.74 6.01
CA GLU A 88 1.08 11.18 5.05
C GLU A 88 -0.35 11.09 5.60
N TRP A 89 -0.54 10.71 6.88
CA TRP A 89 -1.88 10.56 7.46
C TRP A 89 -2.75 11.82 7.35
N LYS A 90 -2.17 13.02 7.47
CA LYS A 90 -2.92 14.29 7.31
C LYS A 90 -3.55 14.43 5.92
N LEU A 91 -2.96 13.83 4.89
CA LEU A 91 -3.51 13.79 3.53
C LEU A 91 -4.57 12.68 3.43
N ILE A 92 -4.24 11.48 3.91
CA ILE A 92 -5.14 10.31 3.90
C ILE A 92 -6.44 10.61 4.66
N ALA A 93 -6.36 11.32 5.78
CA ALA A 93 -7.48 11.67 6.63
C ALA A 93 -8.45 12.69 6.00
N ARG A 94 -8.15 13.24 4.82
CA ARG A 94 -9.07 14.08 4.04
C ARG A 94 -10.05 13.25 3.21
N GLU A 95 -9.75 11.97 2.99
CA GLU A 95 -10.64 11.07 2.28
C GLU A 95 -11.84 10.66 3.13
N ASP A 96 -12.89 10.19 2.45
CA ASP A 96 -14.13 9.75 3.08
C ASP A 96 -13.90 8.62 4.10
N ARG A 97 -14.67 8.65 5.20
CA ARG A 97 -14.63 7.68 6.30
C ARG A 97 -15.50 6.46 6.01
N GLU A 98 -16.49 6.60 5.14
CA GLU A 98 -17.34 5.49 4.69
C GLU A 98 -16.56 4.49 3.84
N ASN A 99 -17.07 3.25 3.79
CA ASN A 99 -16.47 2.21 2.95
C ASN A 99 -16.58 2.62 1.47
N PRO A 100 -15.54 2.42 0.65
CA PRO A 100 -15.66 2.61 -0.79
C PRO A 100 -16.77 1.70 -1.34
N GLY A 101 -17.59 2.24 -2.26
CA GLY A 101 -18.66 1.47 -2.89
C GLY A 101 -18.13 0.16 -3.49
N GLU A 102 -18.90 -0.92 -3.28
CA GLU A 102 -18.64 -2.23 -3.88
C GLU A 102 -18.94 -2.17 -5.37
N THR A 103 -17.96 -2.49 -6.21
CA THR A 103 -18.13 -2.69 -7.66
C THR A 103 -18.45 -4.13 -8.01
N VAL A 104 -18.92 -4.92 -7.04
CA VAL A 104 -19.32 -6.31 -7.29
C VAL A 104 -20.65 -6.26 -8.04
N SER A 105 -20.60 -6.40 -9.36
CA SER A 105 -21.78 -6.74 -10.14
C SER A 105 -22.26 -8.12 -9.71
N PRO A 106 -23.56 -8.31 -9.42
CA PRO A 106 -24.13 -9.61 -9.06
C PRO A 106 -24.08 -10.62 -10.21
#